data_AF-A0A3B8QL36-F1
#
_entry.id   AF-A0A3B8QL36-F1
#
_cell.length_a   1.000
_cell.length_b   1.000
_cell.length_c   1.000
_cell.angle_alpha   90.00
_cell.angle_beta   90.00
_cell.angle_gamma   90.00
#
_symmetry.space_group_name_H-M   'P 1'
#
loop_
_entity.id
_entity.type
_entity.pdbx_description
1 polymer ?
#
loop_
_entity_poly.entity_id
_entity_poly.type
_entity_poly.pdbx_seq_one_letter_code
_entity_poly.pdbx_strand_id
1 'polypeptide(L)'
;MKKTLVLALISGACMVQAQQLPLYANYFFAPQMTNPAVSGAEGFSELTTMHRQQWQGMEGAPETSALVFNGALNKERIGYSVYAYTDKTDIVSRSGIYGNYAYHAQLSETSVLSFGVGAGYVNNSFDMASVRVKNLGDPFLIPANQNGTLDMILGVNLRVADFNLGLSVPQLLNPTITYSNNYDGPVAYHLIRHYVARTQYDINVQKDRMVLSPMVTVRAAAFVKPQVDAGLMFDMKEYGYIGAMYRSNYAATMNVGVHLTPVLSLGYAHEFSTNTYASYLGMSNEFILSYKFGDNKRNERLEAEIKRLKDKQRSSAQETEKLLNERFEEFKEEMGAAQAAELEKQKEALKQEGLQLQEAGAQNGGLRGNGGNSSGTAGGTGWNQDNGQSGSWNGGTDPNAGGALRGYRSEEYANNVAPGSPGYYVTAGVYGEAANADRMASSLSKKGINAKVFRDNRNNMYYVYLLKFRNYEEADRAKGSGLNGQYTGKLWIKVVE
;
A
#
# COMPACT_ATOMS: atom_id res chain seq x y z
N MET A 1 66.26 -6.45 3.59
CA MET A 1 65.50 -7.29 4.55
C MET A 1 65.51 -6.62 5.92
N LYS A 2 64.53 -5.75 6.22
CA LYS A 2 64.32 -5.15 7.55
C LYS A 2 62.86 -4.69 7.68
N LYS A 3 61.96 -5.59 8.06
CA LYS A 3 60.61 -5.27 8.56
C LYS A 3 60.06 -6.48 9.32
N THR A 4 60.40 -6.60 10.60
CA THR A 4 59.66 -7.46 11.56
C THR A 4 60.27 -7.26 12.94
N LEU A 5 59.56 -6.55 13.84
CA LEU A 5 59.59 -6.67 15.31
C LEU A 5 59.16 -5.35 15.99
N VAL A 6 57.86 -5.03 15.98
CA VAL A 6 57.16 -4.36 17.10
C VAL A 6 55.67 -4.78 17.09
N LEU A 7 55.39 -6.08 16.87
CA LEU A 7 54.02 -6.62 16.81
C LEU A 7 53.80 -7.71 17.88
N ALA A 8 54.49 -7.57 19.01
CA ALA A 8 54.49 -8.53 20.13
C ALA A 8 54.13 -7.86 21.47
N LEU A 9 53.30 -6.82 21.44
CA LEU A 9 52.72 -6.17 22.63
C LEU A 9 51.20 -6.01 22.52
N ILE A 10 50.56 -6.87 21.70
CA ILE A 10 49.11 -6.98 21.59
C ILE A 10 48.75 -8.44 21.89
N SER A 11 48.95 -8.86 23.14
CA SER A 11 48.40 -10.11 23.62
C SER A 11 48.01 -9.93 25.07
N GLY A 12 46.70 -9.96 25.33
CA GLY A 12 46.17 -10.15 26.69
C GLY A 12 45.34 -9.01 27.24
N ALA A 13 44.25 -8.67 26.56
CA ALA A 13 43.06 -8.19 27.26
C ALA A 13 41.84 -8.76 26.53
N CYS A 14 41.27 -9.82 27.10
CA CYS A 14 39.92 -10.24 26.76
C CYS A 14 38.99 -9.09 27.13
N MET A 15 38.69 -8.22 26.16
CA MET A 15 37.68 -7.18 26.32
C MET A 15 36.33 -7.86 26.29
N VAL A 16 35.68 -7.91 27.45
CA VAL A 16 34.26 -8.21 27.57
C VAL A 16 33.50 -7.17 26.73
N GLN A 17 32.77 -7.66 25.73
CA GLN A 17 32.05 -6.86 24.76
C GLN A 17 30.62 -6.66 25.24
N ALA A 18 30.26 -5.47 25.70
CA ALA A 18 28.86 -5.08 25.83
C ALA A 18 28.74 -3.56 25.87
N GLN A 19 27.60 -3.07 25.35
CA GLN A 19 27.11 -1.69 25.35
C GLN A 19 27.50 -0.89 24.10
N GLN A 20 26.58 -0.91 23.13
CA GLN A 20 26.51 0.02 22.02
C GLN A 20 25.21 0.83 22.15
N LEU A 21 25.21 2.09 21.71
CA LEU A 21 23.97 2.84 21.55
C LEU A 21 22.99 2.04 20.66
N PRO A 22 21.70 1.92 21.05
CA PRO A 22 20.70 1.34 20.16
C PRO A 22 20.75 2.07 18.82
N LEU A 23 20.86 1.29 17.75
CA LEU A 23 20.87 1.84 16.40
C LEU A 23 19.50 1.74 15.76
N TYR A 24 19.22 2.67 14.86
CA TYR A 24 18.10 2.54 13.92
C TYR A 24 18.67 2.02 12.60
N ALA A 25 17.97 1.12 11.93
CA ALA A 25 18.24 0.76 10.55
C ALA A 25 17.92 1.94 9.62
N ASN A 26 16.97 2.82 9.98
CA ASN A 26 16.62 4.03 9.23
C ASN A 26 17.20 5.33 9.79
N TYR A 27 18.36 5.31 10.46
CA TYR A 27 18.93 6.55 11.05
C TYR A 27 19.20 7.68 10.03
N PHE A 28 19.25 7.37 8.74
CA PHE A 28 19.33 8.33 7.64
C PHE A 28 18.09 9.22 7.50
N PHE A 29 16.94 8.77 8.03
CA PHE A 29 15.68 9.52 8.00
C PHE A 29 15.46 10.39 9.25
N ALA A 30 16.26 10.21 10.30
CA ALA A 30 16.34 11.14 11.42
C ALA A 30 17.79 11.42 11.83
N PRO A 31 18.63 11.96 10.93
CA PRO A 31 20.04 12.23 11.22
C PRO A 31 20.21 13.21 12.40
N GLN A 32 19.23 14.07 12.65
CA GLN A 32 19.15 14.99 13.79
C GLN A 32 19.25 14.31 15.17
N MET A 33 18.86 13.03 15.29
CA MET A 33 19.03 12.29 16.54
C MET A 33 20.50 12.01 16.87
N THR A 34 21.38 12.03 15.86
CA THR A 34 22.81 11.77 16.02
C THR A 34 23.67 13.01 15.83
N ASN A 35 23.22 13.96 15.00
CA ASN A 35 23.92 15.21 14.75
C ASN A 35 22.92 16.40 14.81
N PRO A 36 22.89 17.19 15.89
CA PRO A 36 21.96 18.31 16.01
C PRO A 36 22.19 19.39 14.94
N ALA A 37 23.36 19.45 14.30
CA ALA A 37 23.65 20.47 13.28
C ALA A 37 22.85 20.29 11.97
N VAL A 38 22.19 19.15 11.79
CA VAL A 38 21.32 18.90 10.62
C VAL A 38 19.83 19.13 10.91
N SER A 39 19.46 19.44 12.16
CA SER A 39 18.07 19.80 12.49
C SER A 39 17.61 20.96 11.60
N GLY A 40 16.41 20.88 11.03
CA GLY A 40 15.85 21.92 10.17
C GLY A 40 16.55 22.17 8.82
N ALA A 41 17.59 21.41 8.45
CA ALA A 41 18.39 21.69 7.24
C ALA A 41 17.63 21.55 5.90
N GLU A 42 16.50 20.83 5.92
CA GLU A 42 15.60 20.63 4.78
C GLU A 42 14.52 21.72 4.65
N GLY A 43 14.37 22.57 5.67
CA GLY A 43 13.49 23.74 5.65
C GLY A 43 11.98 23.49 5.73
N PHE A 44 11.53 22.24 5.88
CA PHE A 44 10.13 21.93 6.20
C PHE A 44 10.00 21.38 7.62
N SER A 45 8.80 21.47 8.19
CA SER A 45 8.48 20.78 9.44
C SER A 45 8.11 19.33 9.15
N GLU A 46 8.60 18.42 9.96
CA GLU A 46 8.41 16.99 9.79
C GLU A 46 8.20 16.30 11.14
N LEU A 47 7.24 15.39 11.17
CA LEU A 47 7.03 14.44 12.25
C LEU A 47 7.37 13.04 11.72
N THR A 48 8.37 12.41 12.34
CA THR A 48 8.81 11.07 11.99
C THR A 48 8.64 10.14 13.18
N THR A 49 7.89 9.05 12.98
CA THR A 49 7.73 7.97 13.94
C THR A 49 8.47 6.74 13.45
N MET A 50 9.19 6.08 14.34
CA MET A 50 9.95 4.87 14.06
C MET A 50 9.61 3.79 15.08
N HIS A 51 9.50 2.55 14.62
CA HIS A 51 9.36 1.39 15.49
C HIS A 51 10.20 0.24 14.94
N ARG A 52 11.09 -0.29 15.77
CA ARG A 52 12.04 -1.35 15.44
C ARG A 52 11.88 -2.50 16.41
N GLN A 53 11.80 -3.70 15.87
CA GLN A 53 11.84 -4.94 16.65
C GLN A 53 12.99 -5.80 16.12
N GLN A 54 13.92 -6.15 16.99
CA GLN A 54 15.08 -6.95 16.63
C GLN A 54 14.87 -8.42 16.99
N TRP A 55 15.54 -9.31 16.26
CA TRP A 55 15.67 -10.73 16.61
C TRP A 55 14.35 -11.42 16.95
N GLN A 56 13.32 -11.21 16.11
CA GLN A 56 11.99 -11.76 16.31
C GLN A 56 12.01 -13.26 16.62
N GLY A 57 11.30 -13.66 17.67
CA GLY A 57 11.30 -15.02 18.19
C GLY A 57 12.23 -15.24 19.37
N MET A 58 13.11 -14.29 19.70
CA MET A 58 13.83 -14.28 20.98
C MET A 58 13.00 -13.62 22.08
N GLU A 59 12.89 -14.29 23.22
CA GLU A 59 12.29 -13.70 24.43
C GLU A 59 13.18 -12.54 24.93
N GLY A 60 12.54 -11.43 25.31
CA GLY A 60 13.25 -10.23 25.75
C GLY A 60 14.01 -9.49 24.64
N ALA A 61 13.75 -9.80 23.36
CA ALA A 61 14.45 -9.16 22.26
C ALA A 61 14.29 -7.63 22.25
N PRO A 62 15.31 -6.88 21.78
CA PRO A 62 15.26 -5.43 21.78
C PRO A 62 14.11 -4.86 20.93
N GLU A 63 13.37 -3.92 21.51
CA GLU A 63 12.33 -3.14 20.87
C GLU A 63 12.60 -1.65 21.08
N THR A 64 12.63 -0.89 19.99
CA THR A 64 12.93 0.55 20.04
C THR A 64 11.83 1.32 19.32
N SER A 65 11.28 2.33 19.98
CA SER A 65 10.33 3.27 19.37
C SER A 65 10.86 4.69 19.51
N ALA A 66 10.66 5.52 18.48
CA ALA A 66 11.05 6.92 18.52
C ALA A 66 10.01 7.81 17.83
N LEU A 67 9.89 9.03 18.33
CA LEU A 67 9.12 10.12 17.74
C LEU A 67 10.03 11.33 17.62
N VAL A 68 10.08 11.91 16.43
CA VAL A 68 10.99 13.01 16.09
C VAL A 68 10.20 14.12 15.41
N PHE A 69 10.21 15.30 16.01
CA PHE A 69 9.71 16.53 15.41
C PHE A 69 10.90 17.37 14.97
N ASN A 70 10.95 17.75 13.71
CA ASN A 70 12.04 18.52 13.11
C ASN A 70 11.47 19.74 12.38
N GLY A 71 12.15 20.87 12.40
CA GLY A 71 11.68 22.07 11.71
C GLY A 71 12.72 23.18 11.64
N ALA A 72 12.37 24.24 10.92
CA ALA A 72 13.25 25.37 10.66
C ALA A 72 12.52 26.70 10.83
N LEU A 73 13.27 27.72 11.22
CA LEU A 73 12.83 29.10 11.39
C LEU A 73 13.79 30.05 10.66
N ASN A 74 13.37 31.30 10.50
CA ASN A 74 14.22 32.38 9.97
C ASN A 74 14.86 32.05 8.60
N LYS A 75 14.05 31.56 7.66
CA LYS A 75 14.51 31.12 6.32
C LYS A 75 15.67 30.12 6.41
N GLU A 76 15.49 29.07 7.23
CA GLU A 76 16.44 27.97 7.38
C GLU A 76 17.77 28.38 8.04
N ARG A 77 17.88 29.60 8.62
CA ARG A 77 19.07 29.98 9.41
C ARG A 77 19.10 29.33 10.77
N ILE A 78 17.93 28.98 11.31
CA ILE A 78 17.78 28.34 12.61
C ILE A 78 17.02 27.04 12.39
N GLY A 79 17.62 25.93 12.79
CA GLY A 79 16.99 24.63 12.83
C GLY A 79 16.69 24.22 14.26
N TYR A 80 15.63 23.43 14.45
CA TYR A 80 15.33 22.84 15.75
C TYR A 80 14.78 21.44 15.56
N SER A 81 14.97 20.58 16.56
CA SER A 81 14.25 19.30 16.62
C SER A 81 14.03 18.87 18.06
N VAL A 82 12.92 18.21 18.32
CA VAL A 82 12.64 17.54 19.59
C VAL A 82 12.38 16.09 19.29
N TYR A 83 13.01 15.18 20.03
CA TYR A 83 12.72 13.77 19.90
C TYR A 83 12.63 13.07 21.24
N ALA A 84 11.81 12.04 21.28
CA ALA A 84 11.73 11.11 22.37
C ALA A 84 11.90 9.69 21.83
N TYR A 85 12.55 8.83 22.60
CA TYR A 85 12.66 7.42 22.28
C TYR A 85 12.52 6.57 23.54
N THR A 86 12.12 5.32 23.32
CA THR A 86 12.15 4.25 24.30
C THR A 86 12.82 3.05 23.65
N ASP A 87 13.78 2.47 24.35
CA ASP A 87 14.47 1.24 24.00
C ASP A 87 14.28 0.25 25.15
N LYS A 88 13.67 -0.89 24.86
CA LYS A 88 13.45 -1.95 25.84
C LYS A 88 14.21 -3.18 25.38
N THR A 89 15.10 -3.69 26.22
CA THR A 89 15.80 -4.95 26.01
C THR A 89 15.61 -5.79 27.27
N ASP A 90 14.81 -6.84 27.17
CA ASP A 90 14.42 -7.71 28.28
C ASP A 90 13.88 -6.88 29.49
N ILE A 91 14.47 -7.05 30.67
CA ILE A 91 14.11 -6.34 31.89
C ILE A 91 14.64 -4.89 31.94
N VAL A 92 15.42 -4.45 30.94
CA VAL A 92 16.04 -3.12 30.93
C VAL A 92 15.27 -2.21 29.99
N SER A 93 14.90 -1.02 30.46
CA SER A 93 14.30 0.02 29.63
C SER A 93 15.10 1.31 29.73
N ARG A 94 15.31 1.95 28.58
CA ARG A 94 15.91 3.27 28.45
C ARG A 94 14.96 4.18 27.70
N SER A 95 14.59 5.28 28.31
CA SER A 95 13.86 6.35 27.63
C SER A 95 14.69 7.63 27.62
N GLY A 96 14.54 8.42 26.56
CA GLY A 96 15.24 9.68 26.43
C GLY A 96 14.37 10.72 25.75
N ILE A 97 14.48 11.96 26.19
CA ILE A 97 13.92 13.13 25.52
C ILE A 97 15.02 14.14 25.29
N TYR A 98 15.09 14.67 24.07
CA TYR A 98 16.14 15.60 23.64
C TYR A 98 15.53 16.77 22.87
N GLY A 99 16.10 17.94 23.11
CA GLY A 99 15.87 19.14 22.30
C GLY A 99 17.18 19.57 21.66
N ASN A 100 17.12 19.85 20.36
CA ASN A 100 18.26 20.28 19.56
C ASN A 100 18.01 21.68 19.01
N TYR A 101 19.09 22.44 18.93
CA TYR A 101 19.19 23.73 18.26
C TYR A 101 20.32 23.70 17.25
N ALA A 102 20.06 24.20 16.05
CA ALA A 102 21.03 24.32 14.97
C ALA A 102 21.08 25.75 14.45
N TYR A 103 22.29 26.23 14.17
CA TYR A 103 22.52 27.47 13.46
C TYR A 103 23.19 27.17 12.12
N HIS A 104 22.58 27.62 11.02
CA HIS A 104 23.03 27.40 9.65
C HIS A 104 23.68 28.69 9.11
N ALA A 105 25.01 28.72 9.09
CA ALA A 105 25.78 29.82 8.53
C ALA A 105 25.94 29.62 7.01
N GLN A 106 25.27 30.45 6.22
CA GLN A 106 25.46 30.49 4.77
C GLN A 106 26.83 31.09 4.46
N LEU A 107 27.74 30.30 3.89
CA LEU A 107 29.08 30.75 3.50
C LEU A 107 29.12 31.29 2.07
N SER A 108 28.34 30.67 1.17
CA SER A 108 28.16 31.06 -0.24
C SER A 108 26.79 30.59 -0.73
N GLU A 109 26.39 30.83 -1.98
CA GLU A 109 25.10 30.35 -2.50
C GLU A 109 24.94 28.82 -2.45
N THR A 110 26.04 28.06 -2.48
CA THR A 110 26.04 26.59 -2.50
C THR A 110 26.58 25.95 -1.23
N SER A 111 27.15 26.75 -0.31
CA SER A 111 27.84 26.23 0.89
C SER A 111 27.21 26.72 2.18
N VAL A 112 26.88 25.77 3.06
CA VAL A 112 26.31 26.02 4.40
C VAL A 112 27.13 25.28 5.43
N LEU A 113 27.62 26.01 6.43
CA LEU A 113 28.23 25.42 7.62
C LEU A 113 27.27 25.55 8.79
N SER A 114 26.87 24.41 9.33
CA SER A 114 25.92 24.32 10.43
C SER A 114 26.62 23.91 11.73
N PHE A 115 26.20 24.51 12.83
CA PHE A 115 26.60 24.14 14.17
C PHE A 115 25.36 23.72 14.96
N GLY A 116 25.47 22.68 15.76
CA GLY A 116 24.34 22.17 16.53
C GLY A 116 24.71 21.81 17.95
N VAL A 117 23.78 22.09 18.86
CA VAL A 117 23.82 21.63 20.26
C VAL A 117 22.50 20.97 20.59
N GLY A 118 22.58 19.82 21.25
CA GLY A 118 21.45 19.09 21.81
C GLY A 118 21.62 18.94 23.29
N ALA A 119 20.51 18.96 24.02
CA ALA A 119 20.46 18.62 25.44
C ALA A 119 19.28 17.68 25.67
N GLY A 120 19.45 16.72 26.55
CA GLY A 120 18.41 15.74 26.84
C GLY A 120 18.47 15.19 28.24
N TYR A 121 17.38 14.52 28.60
CA TYR A 121 17.27 13.73 29.82
C TYR A 121 17.09 12.27 29.43
N VAL A 122 17.91 11.40 29.99
CA VAL A 122 17.87 9.95 29.77
C VAL A 122 17.55 9.27 31.07
N ASN A 123 16.51 8.44 31.07
CA ASN A 123 16.14 7.61 32.20
C ASN A 123 16.42 6.15 31.87
N ASN A 124 17.04 5.44 32.81
CA ASN A 124 17.17 3.99 32.76
C ASN A 124 16.40 3.40 33.92
N SER A 125 15.58 2.41 33.61
CA SER A 125 14.76 1.69 34.56
C SER A 125 14.88 0.20 34.33
N PHE A 126 14.53 -0.56 35.37
CA PHE A 126 14.44 -2.00 35.28
C PHE A 126 13.02 -2.45 35.60
N ASP A 127 12.53 -3.42 34.86
CA ASP A 127 11.26 -4.07 35.16
C ASP A 127 11.48 -5.12 36.26
N MET A 128 11.43 -4.68 37.51
CA MET A 128 11.57 -5.57 38.68
C MET A 128 10.49 -6.66 38.73
N ALA A 129 9.34 -6.47 38.08
CA ALA A 129 8.26 -7.46 38.10
C ALA A 129 8.58 -8.68 37.21
N SER A 130 9.41 -8.51 36.17
CA SER A 130 9.85 -9.60 35.31
C SER A 130 11.15 -10.26 35.79
N VAL A 131 11.79 -9.72 36.83
CA VAL A 131 12.99 -10.31 37.42
C VAL A 131 12.66 -11.62 38.14
N ARG A 132 13.25 -12.71 37.65
CA ARG A 132 13.20 -14.04 38.28
C ARG A 132 14.48 -14.30 39.05
N VAL A 133 14.38 -14.37 40.37
CA VAL A 133 15.52 -14.51 41.28
C VAL A 133 15.40 -15.75 42.13
N LYS A 134 16.55 -16.38 42.41
CA LYS A 134 16.61 -17.58 43.26
C LYS A 134 16.24 -17.30 44.71
N ASN A 135 16.56 -16.11 45.21
CA ASN A 135 16.28 -15.68 46.58
C ASN A 135 15.65 -14.29 46.59
N LEU A 136 14.33 -14.20 46.81
CA LEU A 136 13.59 -12.92 46.88
C LEU A 136 14.02 -12.03 48.05
N GLY A 137 14.69 -12.58 49.07
CA GLY A 137 15.19 -11.83 50.22
C GLY A 137 16.64 -11.37 50.09
N ASP A 138 17.27 -11.54 48.91
CA ASP A 138 18.64 -11.07 48.69
C ASP A 138 18.66 -9.53 48.56
N PRO A 139 19.32 -8.82 49.50
CA PRO A 139 19.37 -7.35 49.50
C PRO A 139 20.12 -6.76 48.30
N PHE A 140 20.86 -7.56 47.53
CA PHE A 140 21.52 -7.14 46.29
C PHE A 140 20.58 -7.06 45.07
N LEU A 141 19.33 -7.50 45.20
CA LEU A 141 18.36 -7.57 44.09
C LEU A 141 17.48 -6.33 43.91
N ILE A 142 17.64 -5.31 44.76
CA ILE A 142 16.86 -4.07 44.68
C ILE A 142 17.76 -2.94 44.18
N PRO A 143 18.00 -2.81 42.85
CA PRO A 143 18.63 -1.62 42.30
C PRO A 143 17.74 -0.40 42.52
N ALA A 144 18.34 0.79 42.57
CA ALA A 144 17.61 2.04 42.42
C ALA A 144 16.88 1.99 41.07
N ASN A 145 15.56 1.93 41.11
CA ASN A 145 14.73 1.50 39.98
C ASN A 145 14.61 2.56 38.87
N GLN A 146 15.08 3.78 39.12
CA GLN A 146 15.06 4.88 38.15
C GLN A 146 16.29 5.75 38.32
N ASN A 147 17.17 5.75 37.32
CA ASN A 147 18.33 6.63 37.28
C ASN A 147 18.27 7.51 36.05
N GLY A 148 17.78 8.72 36.27
CA GLY A 148 17.80 9.81 35.32
C GLY A 148 19.15 10.50 35.28
N THR A 149 19.57 10.92 34.09
CA THR A 149 20.75 11.77 33.93
C THR A 149 20.56 12.74 32.77
N LEU A 150 21.28 13.85 32.82
CA LEU A 150 21.33 14.80 31.71
C LEU A 150 22.41 14.37 30.73
N ASP A 151 22.16 14.63 29.46
CA ASP A 151 23.10 14.42 28.38
C ASP A 151 23.15 15.62 27.43
N MET A 152 24.25 15.73 26.69
CA MET A 152 24.44 16.72 25.65
C MET A 152 24.97 16.09 24.38
N ILE A 153 24.66 16.72 23.25
CA ILE A 153 25.14 16.34 21.93
C ILE A 153 25.72 17.59 21.28
N LEU A 154 26.89 17.46 20.66
CA LEU A 154 27.44 18.52 19.80
C LEU A 154 27.57 18.02 18.38
N GLY A 155 27.36 18.93 17.43
CA GLY A 155 27.40 18.63 16.01
C GLY A 155 27.93 19.78 15.18
N VAL A 156 28.60 19.43 14.09
CA VAL A 156 28.96 20.32 12.99
C VAL A 156 28.56 19.63 11.69
N ASN A 157 28.10 20.40 10.71
CA ASN A 157 27.76 19.88 9.39
C ASN A 157 28.17 20.86 8.30
N LEU A 158 28.90 20.40 7.31
CA LEU A 158 29.24 21.15 6.11
C LEU A 158 28.45 20.57 4.93
N ARG A 159 27.63 21.41 4.29
CA ARG A 159 26.97 21.11 3.02
C ARG A 159 27.59 21.97 1.93
N VAL A 160 28.06 21.35 0.84
CA VAL A 160 28.60 22.03 -0.34
C VAL A 160 27.94 21.44 -1.57
N ALA A 161 27.02 22.21 -2.19
CA ALA A 161 26.12 21.72 -3.22
C ALA A 161 25.45 20.40 -2.76
N ASP A 162 25.65 19.31 -3.51
CA ASP A 162 25.10 17.98 -3.24
C ASP A 162 25.94 17.12 -2.28
N PHE A 163 27.08 17.63 -1.80
CA PHE A 163 27.94 16.95 -0.83
C PHE A 163 27.62 17.35 0.61
N ASN A 164 27.60 16.38 1.51
CA ASN A 164 27.36 16.57 2.93
C ASN A 164 28.43 15.85 3.76
N LEU A 165 28.98 16.55 4.76
CA LEU A 165 29.91 16.02 5.76
C LEU A 165 29.49 16.50 7.15
N GLY A 166 29.10 15.55 8.01
CA GLY A 166 28.71 15.78 9.39
C GLY A 166 29.69 15.15 10.37
N LEU A 167 29.99 15.86 11.45
CA LEU A 167 30.71 15.36 12.61
C LEU A 167 29.87 15.61 13.85
N SER A 168 29.74 14.62 14.73
CA SER A 168 29.05 14.80 16.00
C SER A 168 29.61 13.96 17.14
N VAL A 169 29.34 14.43 18.34
CA VAL A 169 29.70 13.78 19.61
C VAL A 169 28.43 13.65 20.46
N PRO A 170 27.63 12.59 20.25
CA PRO A 170 26.55 12.24 21.16
C PRO A 170 27.09 11.69 22.48
N GLN A 171 26.25 11.74 23.52
CA GLN A 171 26.63 11.32 24.87
C GLN A 171 27.80 12.11 25.45
N LEU A 172 27.90 13.41 25.12
CA LEU A 172 29.05 14.25 25.40
C LEU A 172 29.43 14.29 26.89
N LEU A 173 28.44 14.25 27.78
CA LEU A 173 28.69 14.32 29.23
C LEU A 173 29.26 13.01 29.80
N ASN A 174 29.18 11.90 29.06
CA ASN A 174 29.52 10.55 29.54
C ASN A 174 28.94 10.26 30.93
N PRO A 175 27.62 10.44 31.13
CA PRO A 175 27.07 10.30 32.47
C PRO A 175 27.20 8.86 32.96
N THR A 176 27.51 8.75 34.25
CA THR A 176 27.56 7.47 34.96
C THR A 176 26.21 7.24 35.63
N ILE A 177 25.52 6.19 35.23
CA ILE A 177 24.26 5.75 35.83
C ILE A 177 24.56 4.74 36.91
N THR A 178 24.38 5.11 38.18
CA THR A 178 24.66 4.22 39.31
C THR A 178 23.40 3.47 39.73
N TYR A 179 23.31 2.19 39.40
CA TYR A 179 22.16 1.32 39.70
C TYR A 179 22.09 0.86 41.15
N SER A 180 23.22 0.70 41.82
CA SER A 180 23.28 0.41 43.25
C SER A 180 24.58 0.94 43.82
N ASN A 181 24.54 1.41 45.06
CA ASN A 181 25.72 1.81 45.83
C ASN A 181 25.78 1.08 47.19
N ASN A 182 25.11 -0.08 47.29
CA ASN A 182 24.85 -0.79 48.53
C ASN A 182 25.94 -1.84 48.87
N TYR A 183 27.23 -1.52 48.65
CA TYR A 183 28.48 -2.23 49.04
C TYR A 183 29.38 -2.73 47.89
N ASP A 184 30.71 -2.61 48.12
CA ASP A 184 31.87 -2.92 47.27
C ASP A 184 31.99 -2.16 45.94
N GLY A 185 31.59 -0.88 45.98
CA GLY A 185 31.67 0.05 44.86
C GLY A 185 30.34 0.18 44.10
N PRO A 186 30.15 1.29 43.36
CA PRO A 186 28.90 1.52 42.64
C PRO A 186 28.75 0.52 41.48
N VAL A 187 27.62 -0.19 41.42
CA VAL A 187 27.20 -0.89 40.20
C VAL A 187 26.72 0.18 39.24
N ALA A 188 27.58 0.57 38.32
CA ALA A 188 27.32 1.69 37.42
C ALA A 188 27.44 1.32 35.94
N TYR A 189 26.59 1.94 35.13
CA TYR A 189 26.63 1.92 33.69
C TYR A 189 27.14 3.27 33.19
N HIS A 190 28.24 3.26 32.43
CA HIS A 190 28.80 4.47 31.85
C HIS A 190 28.26 4.67 30.43
N LEU A 191 27.63 5.81 30.16
CA LEU A 191 27.27 6.19 28.79
C LEU A 191 28.54 6.52 28.01
N ILE A 192 29.07 5.57 27.25
CA ILE A 192 30.32 5.79 26.52
C ILE A 192 30.11 6.86 25.45
N ARG A 193 30.93 7.91 25.49
CA ARG A 193 30.99 8.92 24.41
C ARG A 193 31.27 8.26 23.07
N HIS A 194 30.44 8.60 22.09
CA HIS A 194 30.66 8.20 20.69
C HIS A 194 31.09 9.41 19.87
N TYR A 195 31.91 9.14 18.85
CA TYR A 195 32.30 10.08 17.82
C TYR A 195 31.73 9.57 16.50
N VAL A 196 30.91 10.39 15.84
CA VAL A 196 30.23 10.05 14.60
C VAL A 196 30.76 10.95 13.50
N ALA A 197 31.17 10.35 12.39
CA ALA A 197 31.44 11.06 11.15
C ALA A 197 30.53 10.49 10.05
N ARG A 198 29.82 11.35 9.34
CA ARG A 198 28.87 10.96 8.29
C ARG A 198 29.18 11.73 7.02
N THR A 199 29.11 11.05 5.88
CA THR A 199 29.16 11.70 4.58
C THR A 199 28.13 11.13 3.63
N GLN A 200 27.63 11.98 2.73
CA GLN A 200 26.67 11.64 1.69
C GLN A 200 26.93 12.53 0.46
N TYR A 201 26.68 11.99 -0.73
CA TYR A 201 26.71 12.75 -1.97
C TYR A 201 25.47 12.43 -2.81
N ASP A 202 24.70 13.45 -3.18
CA ASP A 202 23.45 13.26 -3.93
C ASP A 202 23.69 13.37 -5.44
N ILE A 203 23.59 12.23 -6.13
CA ILE A 203 23.77 12.14 -7.58
C ILE A 203 22.40 12.28 -8.25
N ASN A 204 22.19 13.42 -8.93
CA ASN A 204 20.96 13.67 -9.70
C ASN A 204 20.98 12.88 -11.02
N VAL A 205 20.27 11.75 -11.08
CA VAL A 205 20.21 10.87 -12.26
C VAL A 205 19.27 11.42 -13.33
N GLN A 206 18.13 11.99 -12.92
CA GLN A 206 17.15 12.58 -13.83
C GLN A 206 16.56 13.87 -13.25
N LYS A 207 17.19 15.03 -13.53
CA LYS A 207 16.72 16.40 -13.21
C LYS A 207 15.83 16.43 -11.95
N ASP A 208 16.45 16.22 -10.80
CA ASP A 208 15.88 16.21 -9.46
C ASP A 208 14.76 15.20 -9.17
N ARG A 209 14.25 14.41 -10.12
CA ARG A 209 13.19 13.40 -9.88
C ARG A 209 13.70 12.10 -9.30
N MET A 210 14.94 11.75 -9.66
CA MET A 210 15.61 10.53 -9.20
C MET A 210 16.99 10.89 -8.68
N VAL A 211 17.25 10.54 -7.42
CA VAL A 211 18.50 10.86 -6.73
C VAL A 211 19.10 9.56 -6.20
N LEU A 212 20.38 9.33 -6.51
CA LEU A 212 21.15 8.25 -5.93
C LEU A 212 22.11 8.83 -4.90
N SER A 213 21.98 8.41 -3.64
CA SER A 213 22.73 8.92 -2.50
C SER A 213 23.62 7.82 -1.91
N PRO A 214 24.88 7.66 -2.37
CA PRO A 214 25.91 6.99 -1.60
C PRO A 214 26.15 7.68 -0.27
N MET A 215 26.27 6.89 0.80
CA MET A 215 26.54 7.40 2.12
C MET A 215 27.40 6.46 2.96
N VAL A 216 28.21 7.07 3.82
CA VAL A 216 29.09 6.38 4.76
C VAL A 216 28.99 7.05 6.12
N THR A 217 28.84 6.26 7.18
CA THR A 217 28.90 6.71 8.56
C THR A 217 29.91 5.88 9.32
N VAL A 218 30.83 6.54 10.01
CA VAL A 218 31.80 5.94 10.92
C VAL A 218 31.44 6.31 12.34
N ARG A 219 31.43 5.32 13.22
CA ARG A 219 31.29 5.49 14.67
C ARG A 219 32.50 4.93 15.38
N ALA A 220 33.04 5.70 16.31
CA ALA A 220 34.09 5.26 17.20
C ALA A 220 33.73 5.62 18.64
N ALA A 221 34.12 4.76 19.58
CA ALA A 221 33.99 4.99 21.01
C ALA A 221 35.22 4.37 21.70
N ALA A 222 35.57 4.89 22.88
CA ALA A 222 36.70 4.38 23.63
C ALA A 222 36.47 2.89 23.97
N PHE A 223 37.47 2.05 23.74
CA PHE A 223 37.45 0.60 24.03
C PHE A 223 36.40 -0.20 23.24
N VAL A 224 35.80 0.38 22.19
CA VAL A 224 34.86 -0.30 21.29
C VAL A 224 35.46 -0.33 19.88
N LYS A 225 35.30 -1.45 19.16
CA LYS A 225 35.72 -1.54 17.75
C LYS A 225 34.96 -0.50 16.93
N PRO A 226 35.63 0.34 16.12
CA PRO A 226 34.95 1.26 15.23
C PRO A 226 33.98 0.52 14.31
N GLN A 227 32.81 1.13 14.07
CA GLN A 227 31.78 0.61 13.19
C GLN A 227 31.67 1.50 11.97
N VAL A 228 31.59 0.88 10.80
CA VAL A 228 31.38 1.55 9.52
C VAL A 228 30.06 1.06 8.93
N ASP A 229 29.17 2.01 8.66
CA ASP A 229 27.97 1.82 7.87
C ASP A 229 28.22 2.43 6.49
N ALA A 230 28.00 1.69 5.42
CA ALA A 230 28.12 2.18 4.05
C ALA A 230 26.98 1.65 3.20
N GLY A 231 26.49 2.45 2.27
CA GLY A 231 25.43 2.00 1.39
C GLY A 231 24.93 3.07 0.44
N LEU A 232 23.80 2.77 -0.19
CA LEU A 232 23.19 3.54 -1.25
C LEU A 232 21.70 3.67 -0.97
N MET A 233 21.17 4.88 -1.17
CA MET A 233 19.74 5.13 -1.23
C MET A 233 19.37 5.64 -2.61
N PHE A 234 18.35 5.06 -3.22
CA PHE A 234 17.79 5.54 -4.47
C PHE A 234 16.40 6.09 -4.20
N ASP A 235 16.29 7.42 -4.26
CA ASP A 235 15.07 8.16 -3.99
C ASP A 235 14.40 8.57 -5.30
N MET A 236 13.15 8.14 -5.48
CA MET A 236 12.27 8.49 -6.57
C MET A 236 11.18 9.41 -5.99
N LYS A 237 11.40 10.72 -6.07
CA LYS A 237 10.64 11.73 -5.28
C LYS A 237 9.12 11.65 -5.40
N GLU A 238 8.60 11.11 -6.50
CA GLU A 238 7.16 10.94 -6.75
C GLU A 238 6.58 9.61 -6.22
N TYR A 239 7.41 8.59 -6.03
CA TYR A 239 6.96 7.22 -5.76
C TYR A 239 7.41 6.68 -4.41
N GLY A 240 8.66 6.92 -4.03
CA GLY A 240 9.25 6.32 -2.85
C GLY A 240 10.75 6.11 -3.01
N TYR A 241 11.31 5.25 -2.18
CA TYR A 241 12.74 4.98 -2.17
C TYR A 241 13.04 3.49 -2.01
N ILE A 242 14.24 3.10 -2.45
CA ILE A 242 14.83 1.81 -2.14
C ILE A 242 16.29 2.04 -1.74
N GLY A 243 16.75 1.34 -0.71
CA GLY A 243 18.11 1.51 -0.22
C GLY A 243 18.69 0.22 0.31
N ALA A 244 20.01 0.12 0.26
CA ALA A 244 20.74 -0.99 0.85
C ALA A 244 21.94 -0.44 1.62
N MET A 245 22.16 -0.97 2.81
CA MET A 245 23.21 -0.54 3.72
C MET A 245 23.92 -1.75 4.29
N TYR A 246 25.23 -1.64 4.49
CA TYR A 246 26.03 -2.63 5.18
C TYR A 246 26.68 -2.00 6.40
N ARG A 247 26.49 -2.63 7.56
CA ARG A 247 27.07 -2.25 8.84
C ARG A 247 28.09 -3.29 9.26
N SER A 248 29.34 -2.88 9.32
CA SER A 248 30.46 -3.74 9.70
C SER A 248 30.19 -4.44 11.03
N ASN A 249 30.44 -5.76 11.08
CA ASN A 249 30.29 -6.61 12.27
C ASN A 249 28.87 -6.65 12.87
N TYR A 250 27.84 -6.28 12.10
CA TYR A 250 26.47 -6.25 12.61
C TYR A 250 25.48 -6.86 11.62
N ALA A 251 25.22 -6.16 10.50
CA ALA A 251 24.14 -6.52 9.60
C ALA A 251 24.24 -5.88 8.21
N ALA A 252 23.52 -6.45 7.25
CA ALA A 252 23.11 -5.79 6.02
C ALA A 252 21.63 -5.42 6.13
N THR A 253 21.24 -4.27 5.61
CA THR A 253 19.86 -3.75 5.67
C THR A 253 19.36 -3.48 4.26
N MET A 254 18.14 -3.92 3.98
CA MET A 254 17.36 -3.50 2.82
C MET A 254 16.24 -2.57 3.29
N ASN A 255 16.05 -1.46 2.60
CA ASN A 255 15.07 -0.43 2.92
C ASN A 255 14.18 -0.22 1.70
N VAL A 256 12.88 -0.12 1.91
CA VAL A 256 11.91 0.24 0.88
C VAL A 256 10.90 1.20 1.50
N GLY A 257 10.55 2.24 0.77
CA GLY A 257 9.52 3.17 1.20
C GLY A 257 8.67 3.65 0.04
N VAL A 258 7.46 4.06 0.37
CA VAL A 258 6.47 4.58 -0.55
C VAL A 258 6.00 5.96 -0.09
N HIS A 259 5.93 6.89 -1.02
CA HIS A 259 5.28 8.18 -0.81
C HIS A 259 3.79 8.00 -1.05
N LEU A 260 3.02 7.86 0.03
CA LEU A 260 1.56 7.70 -0.04
C LEU A 260 0.90 9.00 -0.55
N THR A 261 1.47 10.14 -0.16
CA THR A 261 1.16 11.47 -0.66
C THR A 261 2.44 12.31 -0.69
N PRO A 262 2.45 13.52 -1.29
CA PRO A 262 3.62 14.41 -1.25
C PRO A 262 4.09 14.80 0.17
N VAL A 263 3.23 14.60 1.18
CA VAL A 263 3.52 14.92 2.59
C VAL A 263 3.62 13.69 3.49
N LEU A 264 3.12 12.53 3.08
CA LEU A 264 3.06 11.32 3.90
C LEU A 264 3.85 10.19 3.25
N SER A 265 4.81 9.62 3.99
CA SER A 265 5.64 8.52 3.53
C SER A 265 5.65 7.38 4.54
N LEU A 266 5.58 6.15 4.04
CA LEU A 266 5.71 4.94 4.83
C LEU A 266 6.96 4.19 4.37
N GLY A 267 7.78 3.74 5.31
CA GLY A 267 8.98 2.96 5.03
C GLY A 267 9.04 1.70 5.87
N TYR A 268 9.75 0.72 5.32
CA TYR A 268 10.07 -0.54 5.95
C TYR A 268 11.53 -0.88 5.69
N ALA A 269 12.23 -1.33 6.73
CA ALA A 269 13.57 -1.86 6.62
C ALA A 269 13.63 -3.25 7.23
N HIS A 270 14.32 -4.14 6.52
CA HIS A 270 14.65 -5.47 6.98
C HIS A 270 16.15 -5.57 7.17
N GLU A 271 16.56 -6.08 8.32
CA GLU A 271 17.96 -6.19 8.70
C GLU A 271 18.37 -7.66 8.84
N PHE A 272 19.33 -8.05 8.01
CA PHE A 272 19.96 -9.36 7.98
C PHE A 272 21.22 -9.33 8.83
N SER A 273 21.21 -10.03 9.97
CA SER A 273 22.39 -10.16 10.81
C SER A 273 23.56 -10.78 10.02
N THR A 274 24.76 -10.21 10.12
CA THR A 274 25.99 -10.71 9.47
C THR A 274 27.07 -11.08 10.48
N ASN A 275 26.73 -11.03 11.78
CA ASN A 275 27.63 -11.39 12.87
C ASN A 275 27.67 -12.91 13.08
N THR A 276 28.55 -13.38 13.97
CA THR A 276 28.74 -14.81 14.27
C THR A 276 27.48 -15.52 14.77
N TYR A 277 26.50 -14.77 15.28
CA TYR A 277 25.25 -15.30 15.81
C TYR A 277 24.09 -15.23 14.81
N ALA A 278 24.34 -14.77 13.57
CA ALA A 278 23.31 -14.55 12.57
C ALA A 278 22.38 -15.73 12.34
N SER A 279 22.87 -16.97 12.44
CA SER A 279 22.08 -18.20 12.30
C SER A 279 21.09 -18.45 13.44
N TYR A 280 21.30 -17.82 14.60
CA TYR A 280 20.46 -17.96 15.78
C TYR A 280 19.56 -16.74 15.98
N LEU A 281 19.98 -15.58 15.50
CA LEU A 281 19.22 -14.33 15.60
C LEU A 281 18.04 -14.36 14.63
N GLY A 282 16.85 -14.07 15.15
CA GLY A 282 15.64 -13.94 14.33
C GLY A 282 15.65 -12.73 13.40
N MET A 283 14.53 -12.52 12.71
CA MET A 283 14.33 -11.39 11.81
C MET A 283 14.34 -10.05 12.57
N SER A 284 15.01 -9.04 12.02
CA SER A 284 14.97 -7.67 12.54
C SER A 284 14.24 -6.76 11.57
N ASN A 285 13.19 -6.10 12.03
CA ASN A 285 12.27 -5.30 11.21
C ASN A 285 12.13 -3.89 11.78
N GLU A 286 12.02 -2.91 10.90
CA GLU A 286 11.79 -1.52 11.27
C GLU A 286 10.77 -0.87 10.36
N PHE A 287 9.86 -0.11 10.97
CA PHE A 287 8.86 0.68 10.27
C PHE A 287 9.08 2.15 10.56
N ILE A 288 8.87 2.98 9.55
CA ILE A 288 8.96 4.43 9.66
C ILE A 288 7.75 5.08 9.01
N LEU A 289 7.18 6.07 9.67
CA LEU A 289 6.12 6.93 9.14
C LEU A 289 6.58 8.38 9.25
N SER A 290 6.62 9.08 8.13
CA SER A 290 7.01 10.49 8.07
C SER A 290 5.89 11.33 7.52
N TYR A 291 5.57 12.41 8.23
CA TYR A 291 4.55 13.38 7.87
C TYR A 291 5.14 14.79 7.83
N LYS A 292 5.10 15.42 6.65
CA LYS A 292 5.64 16.76 6.38
C LYS A 292 4.52 17.79 6.40
N PHE A 293 4.76 18.95 7.00
CA PHE A 293 3.78 20.03 7.11
C PHE A 293 4.46 21.40 7.24
N GLY A 294 3.65 22.47 7.15
CA GLY A 294 4.10 23.85 7.21
C GLY A 294 4.32 24.48 5.83
N ASP A 295 4.49 25.80 5.80
CA ASP A 295 4.66 26.57 4.56
C ASP A 295 6.15 26.79 4.26
N ASN A 296 6.63 26.25 3.13
CA ASN A 296 7.89 26.65 2.50
C ASN A 296 7.64 26.76 0.99
N LYS A 297 8.44 27.55 0.26
CA LYS A 297 8.34 27.77 -1.19
C LYS A 297 8.33 26.47 -2.02
N ARG A 298 8.85 25.38 -1.47
CA ARG A 298 8.79 24.03 -2.06
C ARG A 298 7.39 23.41 -1.92
N ASN A 299 6.70 23.66 -0.81
CA ASN A 299 5.29 23.29 -0.60
C ASN A 299 4.35 24.10 -1.47
N GLU A 300 4.58 25.41 -1.68
CA GLU A 300 3.78 26.20 -2.63
C GLU A 300 3.89 25.64 -4.07
N ARG A 301 5.08 25.22 -4.51
CA ARG A 301 5.27 24.54 -5.81
C ARG A 301 4.58 23.19 -5.85
N LEU A 302 4.67 22.40 -4.79
CA LEU A 302 4.00 21.10 -4.67
C LEU A 302 2.47 21.25 -4.66
N GLU A 303 1.92 22.23 -3.95
CA GLU A 303 0.49 22.54 -3.94
C GLU A 303 0.01 23.02 -5.31
N ALA A 304 0.81 23.87 -5.98
CA ALA A 304 0.53 24.29 -7.34
C ALA A 304 0.56 23.11 -8.32
N GLU A 305 1.47 22.15 -8.13
CA GLU A 305 1.58 20.94 -8.94
C GLU A 305 0.44 19.95 -8.67
N ILE A 306 0.06 19.74 -7.40
CA ILE A 306 -1.13 18.97 -7.00
C ILE A 306 -2.40 19.58 -7.61
N LYS A 307 -2.53 20.90 -7.59
CA LYS A 307 -3.64 21.62 -8.22
C LYS A 307 -3.64 21.38 -9.73
N ARG A 308 -2.49 21.50 -10.39
CA ARG A 308 -2.32 21.21 -11.82
C ARG A 308 -2.68 19.78 -12.19
N LEU A 309 -2.28 18.79 -11.38
CA LEU A 309 -2.56 17.38 -11.60
C LEU A 309 -4.06 17.08 -11.42
N LYS A 310 -4.69 17.66 -10.39
CA LYS A 310 -6.15 17.56 -10.19
C LYS A 310 -6.92 18.22 -11.34
N ASP A 311 -6.46 19.38 -11.82
CA ASP A 311 -7.07 20.06 -12.95
C ASP A 311 -6.91 19.25 -14.25
N LYS A 312 -5.74 18.63 -14.47
CA LYS A 312 -5.48 17.74 -15.61
C LYS A 312 -6.31 16.46 -15.56
N GLN A 313 -6.52 15.87 -14.37
CA GLN A 313 -7.44 14.74 -14.19
C GLN A 313 -8.89 15.14 -14.45
N ARG A 314 -9.32 16.33 -13.99
CA ARG A 314 -10.67 16.84 -14.27
C ARG A 314 -10.88 17.13 -15.75
N SER A 315 -9.92 17.75 -16.43
CA SER A 315 -10.02 18.01 -17.87
C SER A 315 -10.02 16.71 -18.67
N SER A 316 -9.19 15.73 -18.29
CA SER A 316 -9.21 14.41 -18.92
C SER A 316 -10.54 13.69 -18.70
N ALA A 317 -11.12 13.76 -17.49
CA ALA A 317 -12.43 13.19 -17.21
C ALA A 317 -13.54 13.86 -18.05
N GLN A 318 -13.52 15.19 -18.15
CA GLN A 318 -14.46 15.96 -18.98
C GLN A 318 -14.29 15.66 -20.48
N GLU A 319 -13.07 15.51 -20.97
CA GLU A 319 -12.78 15.15 -22.36
C GLU A 319 -13.24 13.72 -22.67
N THR A 320 -13.06 12.80 -21.72
CA THR A 320 -13.55 11.42 -21.81
C THR A 320 -15.08 11.39 -21.82
N GLU A 321 -15.73 12.19 -20.96
CA GLU A 321 -17.19 12.34 -20.91
C GLU A 321 -17.74 12.98 -22.19
N LYS A 322 -17.06 13.99 -22.75
CA LYS A 322 -17.41 14.61 -24.03
C LYS A 322 -17.29 13.62 -25.19
N LEU A 323 -16.19 12.88 -25.28
CA LEU A 323 -16.00 11.81 -26.27
C LEU A 323 -17.06 10.70 -26.13
N LEU A 324 -17.41 10.34 -24.90
CA LEU A 324 -18.48 9.38 -24.61
C LEU A 324 -19.83 9.91 -25.09
N ASN A 325 -20.16 11.17 -24.83
CA ASN A 325 -21.40 11.79 -25.27
C ASN A 325 -21.46 11.93 -26.79
N GLU A 326 -20.38 12.37 -27.44
CA GLU A 326 -20.29 12.44 -28.91
C GLU A 326 -20.48 11.06 -29.54
N ARG A 327 -19.81 10.02 -29.01
CA ARG A 327 -20.02 8.61 -29.41
C ARG A 327 -21.45 8.14 -29.17
N PHE A 328 -22.09 8.59 -28.09
CA PHE A 328 -23.45 8.19 -27.74
C PHE A 328 -24.49 8.81 -28.68
N GLU A 329 -24.28 10.06 -29.09
CA GLU A 329 -25.13 10.72 -30.09
C GLU A 329 -24.90 10.14 -31.49
N GLU A 330 -23.64 9.88 -31.89
CA GLU A 330 -23.31 9.17 -33.14
C GLU A 330 -24.01 7.81 -33.20
N PHE A 331 -23.95 7.04 -32.11
CA PHE A 331 -24.64 5.74 -32.00
C PHE A 331 -26.17 5.87 -32.05
N LYS A 332 -26.77 6.92 -31.45
CA LYS A 332 -28.22 7.16 -31.54
C LYS A 332 -28.65 7.49 -32.96
N GLU A 333 -27.88 8.31 -33.68
CA GLU A 333 -28.15 8.66 -35.07
C GLU A 333 -28.06 7.42 -35.97
N GLU A 334 -27.03 6.59 -35.79
CA GLU A 334 -26.84 5.34 -36.54
C GLU A 334 -27.99 4.34 -36.28
N MET A 335 -28.40 4.17 -35.02
CA MET A 335 -29.54 3.32 -34.65
C MET A 335 -30.87 3.85 -35.18
N GLY A 336 -31.07 5.19 -35.16
CA GLY A 336 -32.26 5.83 -35.71
C GLY A 336 -32.35 5.67 -37.23
N ALA A 337 -31.23 5.84 -37.94
CA ALA A 337 -31.15 5.61 -39.37
C ALA A 337 -31.39 4.14 -39.73
N ALA A 338 -30.81 3.21 -38.97
CA ALA A 338 -31.03 1.78 -39.15
C ALA A 338 -32.49 1.37 -38.92
N GLN A 339 -33.15 1.89 -37.87
CA GLN A 339 -34.57 1.66 -37.61
C GLN A 339 -35.48 2.25 -38.70
N ALA A 340 -35.16 3.44 -39.20
CA ALA A 340 -35.92 4.08 -40.28
C ALA A 340 -35.80 3.29 -41.60
N ALA A 341 -34.59 2.83 -41.94
CA ALA A 341 -34.35 2.00 -43.12
C ALA A 341 -35.08 0.64 -43.03
N GLU A 342 -35.12 0.03 -41.85
CA GLU A 342 -35.87 -1.20 -41.61
C GLU A 342 -37.40 -0.99 -41.74
N LEU A 343 -37.91 0.14 -41.24
CA LEU A 343 -39.32 0.50 -41.36
C LEU A 343 -39.74 0.75 -42.82
N GLU A 344 -38.88 1.37 -43.64
CA GLU A 344 -39.14 1.52 -45.07
C GLU A 344 -39.18 0.18 -45.80
N LYS A 345 -38.22 -0.72 -45.52
CA LYS A 345 -38.25 -2.09 -46.08
C LYS A 345 -39.53 -2.83 -45.72
N GLN A 346 -39.99 -2.71 -44.48
CA GLN A 346 -41.26 -3.30 -44.04
C GLN A 346 -42.46 -2.67 -44.75
N LYS A 347 -42.48 -1.35 -44.95
CA LYS A 347 -43.54 -0.67 -45.72
C LYS A 347 -43.57 -1.08 -47.18
N GLU A 348 -42.42 -1.26 -47.82
CA GLU A 348 -42.34 -1.73 -49.20
C GLU A 348 -42.78 -3.19 -49.34
N ALA A 349 -42.35 -4.05 -48.42
CA ALA A 349 -42.82 -5.44 -48.36
C ALA A 349 -44.34 -5.52 -48.19
N LEU A 350 -44.92 -4.74 -47.27
CA LEU A 350 -46.38 -4.65 -47.06
C LEU A 350 -47.13 -4.11 -48.29
N LYS A 351 -46.54 -3.16 -49.03
CA LYS A 351 -47.13 -2.68 -50.29
C LYS A 351 -47.15 -3.78 -51.36
N GLN A 352 -46.08 -4.57 -51.48
CA GLN A 352 -46.04 -5.67 -52.44
C GLN A 352 -47.02 -6.79 -52.06
N GLU A 353 -47.15 -7.10 -50.78
CA GLU A 353 -48.10 -8.09 -50.26
C GLU A 353 -49.56 -7.62 -50.47
N GLY A 354 -49.85 -6.33 -50.26
CA GLY A 354 -51.16 -5.74 -50.55
C GLY A 354 -51.55 -5.75 -52.03
N LEU A 355 -50.58 -5.56 -52.94
CA LEU A 355 -50.79 -5.67 -54.38
C LEU A 355 -51.08 -7.12 -54.82
N GLN A 356 -50.39 -8.10 -54.24
CA GLN A 356 -50.66 -9.53 -54.50
C GLN A 356 -52.04 -9.98 -53.99
N LEU A 357 -52.50 -9.44 -52.86
CA LEU A 357 -53.84 -9.72 -52.33
C LEU A 357 -54.96 -9.07 -53.17
N GLN A 358 -54.68 -7.93 -53.81
CA GLN A 358 -55.63 -7.26 -54.71
C GLN A 358 -55.76 -7.98 -56.06
N GLU A 359 -54.69 -8.61 -56.55
CA GLU A 359 -54.73 -9.50 -57.72
C GLU A 359 -55.43 -10.84 -57.43
N ALA A 360 -55.28 -11.39 -56.21
CA ALA A 360 -55.98 -12.61 -55.79
C ALA A 360 -57.49 -12.41 -55.56
N GLY A 361 -57.94 -11.18 -55.25
CA GLY A 361 -59.37 -10.86 -55.07
C GLY A 361 -60.18 -10.71 -56.37
N ALA A 362 -59.53 -10.60 -57.53
CA ALA A 362 -60.18 -10.43 -58.83
C ALA A 362 -60.50 -11.74 -59.58
N GLN A 363 -60.10 -12.89 -59.03
CA GLN A 363 -60.37 -14.22 -59.60
C GLN A 363 -60.88 -15.22 -58.54
N ASN A 364 -62.09 -15.01 -58.01
CA ASN A 364 -63.04 -16.11 -57.80
C ASN A 364 -64.39 -15.60 -57.28
N GLY A 365 -65.31 -15.38 -58.21
CA GLY A 365 -66.74 -15.30 -57.92
C GLY A 365 -67.37 -16.69 -58.04
N GLY A 366 -67.82 -17.23 -56.89
CA GLY A 366 -69.01 -18.07 -56.74
C GLY A 366 -69.03 -19.50 -57.28
N LEU A 367 -69.33 -20.48 -56.41
CA LEU A 367 -70.57 -21.26 -56.47
C LEU A 367 -70.76 -22.19 -55.24
N ARG A 368 -72.04 -22.44 -54.96
CA ARG A 368 -72.70 -23.09 -53.82
C ARG A 368 -72.51 -24.61 -53.76
N GLY A 369 -72.73 -25.20 -52.58
CA GLY A 369 -73.48 -26.47 -52.49
C GLY A 369 -73.20 -27.44 -51.33
N ASN A 370 -73.81 -27.17 -50.17
CA ASN A 370 -74.57 -28.12 -49.31
C ASN A 370 -73.95 -29.45 -48.79
N GLY A 371 -73.88 -29.55 -47.45
CA GLY A 371 -74.57 -30.62 -46.70
C GLY A 371 -73.73 -31.71 -46.03
N GLY A 372 -73.89 -31.88 -44.70
CA GLY A 372 -73.92 -33.22 -44.09
C GLY A 372 -72.86 -33.59 -43.05
N ASN A 373 -73.11 -33.19 -41.80
CA ASN A 373 -73.10 -33.96 -40.53
C ASN A 373 -72.10 -35.12 -40.23
N SER A 374 -71.69 -35.09 -38.95
CA SER A 374 -71.48 -36.19 -37.99
C SER A 374 -70.22 -37.08 -38.01
N SER A 375 -69.46 -36.92 -36.92
CA SER A 375 -68.99 -37.95 -35.96
C SER A 375 -68.28 -39.23 -36.46
N GLY A 376 -67.19 -39.58 -35.78
CA GLY A 376 -66.86 -40.98 -35.51
C GLY A 376 -65.40 -41.37 -35.72
N THR A 377 -64.62 -41.26 -34.64
CA THR A 377 -63.89 -42.37 -34.00
C THR A 377 -63.16 -43.42 -34.87
N ALA A 378 -61.84 -43.45 -34.68
CA ALA A 378 -60.95 -44.60 -34.46
C ALA A 378 -60.54 -45.57 -35.60
N GLY A 379 -59.27 -45.99 -35.45
CA GLY A 379 -58.66 -47.17 -36.07
C GLY A 379 -57.80 -46.79 -37.28
N GLY A 380 -56.48 -46.94 -37.31
CA GLY A 380 -55.59 -47.81 -36.56
C GLY A 380 -54.74 -48.62 -37.55
N THR A 381 -53.45 -48.76 -37.25
CA THR A 381 -52.44 -49.68 -37.85
C THR A 381 -51.96 -49.36 -39.28
N GLY A 382 -50.67 -49.46 -39.65
CA GLY A 382 -49.44 -49.91 -38.99
C GLY A 382 -48.21 -49.33 -39.73
N TRP A 383 -47.14 -48.97 -39.02
CA TRP A 383 -45.91 -49.75 -38.78
C TRP A 383 -44.86 -49.75 -39.91
N ASN A 384 -43.86 -48.87 -39.77
CA ASN A 384 -42.40 -49.14 -39.83
C ASN A 384 -41.67 -47.79 -39.67
N GLN A 385 -41.19 -47.43 -38.48
CA GLN A 385 -39.90 -47.82 -37.88
C GLN A 385 -38.69 -47.41 -38.74
N ASP A 386 -38.08 -46.26 -38.41
CA ASP A 386 -36.68 -46.33 -37.97
C ASP A 386 -36.26 -45.19 -37.01
N ASN A 387 -35.26 -45.56 -36.21
CA ASN A 387 -34.78 -45.02 -34.94
C ASN A 387 -34.07 -43.66 -35.02
N GLY A 388 -34.19 -42.88 -33.94
CA GLY A 388 -33.30 -41.76 -33.65
C GLY A 388 -33.64 -41.07 -32.34
N GLN A 389 -33.30 -41.71 -31.22
CA GLN A 389 -33.54 -41.22 -29.85
C GLN A 389 -32.96 -39.80 -29.61
N SER A 390 -33.82 -38.86 -29.23
CA SER A 390 -33.43 -37.74 -28.36
C SER A 390 -34.51 -37.53 -27.31
N GLY A 391 -34.14 -37.71 -26.04
CA GLY A 391 -35.02 -37.68 -24.89
C GLY A 391 -35.78 -36.35 -24.75
N SER A 392 -37.09 -36.49 -24.60
CA SER A 392 -38.01 -35.48 -24.09
C SER A 392 -37.52 -34.92 -22.75
N TRP A 393 -37.43 -33.59 -22.66
CA TRP A 393 -37.59 -32.87 -21.40
C TRP A 393 -38.83 -31.99 -21.52
N ASN A 394 -39.92 -32.52 -20.99
CA ASN A 394 -41.12 -31.77 -20.65
C ASN A 394 -40.84 -31.08 -19.30
N GLY A 395 -40.72 -29.75 -19.30
CA GLY A 395 -40.53 -28.94 -18.10
C GLY A 395 -41.32 -27.65 -18.25
N GLY A 396 -42.39 -27.52 -17.47
CA GLY A 396 -43.41 -26.48 -17.60
C GLY A 396 -42.84 -25.06 -17.59
N THR A 397 -43.28 -24.25 -18.55
CA THR A 397 -43.09 -22.81 -18.56
C THR A 397 -44.01 -22.19 -17.51
N ASP A 398 -43.46 -21.80 -16.36
CA ASP A 398 -44.08 -20.80 -15.50
C ASP A 398 -43.96 -19.42 -16.20
N PRO A 399 -45.06 -18.76 -16.56
CA PRO A 399 -45.02 -17.46 -17.25
C PRO A 399 -44.41 -16.33 -16.42
N ASN A 400 -44.16 -16.53 -15.12
CA ASN A 400 -43.73 -15.46 -14.20
C ASN A 400 -42.25 -15.49 -13.76
N ALA A 401 -41.43 -16.40 -14.29
CA ALA A 401 -40.04 -16.55 -13.82
C ALA A 401 -38.99 -15.67 -14.55
N GLY A 402 -39.25 -15.23 -15.79
CA GLY A 402 -38.20 -14.73 -16.71
C GLY A 402 -38.23 -13.26 -17.11
N GLY A 403 -39.29 -12.50 -16.81
CA GLY A 403 -39.42 -11.14 -17.35
C GLY A 403 -39.33 -11.14 -18.89
N ALA A 404 -38.69 -10.12 -19.46
CA ALA A 404 -38.45 -9.97 -20.90
C ALA A 404 -37.44 -11.01 -21.46
N LEU A 405 -36.70 -11.72 -20.60
CA LEU A 405 -35.76 -12.77 -21.02
C LEU A 405 -36.47 -14.12 -21.06
N ARG A 406 -36.32 -14.83 -22.18
CA ARG A 406 -36.91 -16.16 -22.42
C ARG A 406 -35.87 -17.17 -22.91
N GLY A 407 -36.18 -18.46 -22.81
CA GLY A 407 -35.33 -19.54 -23.32
C GLY A 407 -34.29 -20.08 -22.33
N TYR A 408 -34.42 -19.72 -21.06
CA TYR A 408 -33.62 -20.24 -19.94
C TYR A 408 -34.49 -21.01 -18.97
N ARG A 409 -33.89 -21.94 -18.21
CA ARG A 409 -34.59 -22.71 -17.18
C ARG A 409 -35.00 -21.79 -16.04
N SER A 410 -36.08 -22.13 -15.34
CA SER A 410 -36.59 -21.29 -14.26
C SER A 410 -35.53 -21.08 -13.18
N GLU A 411 -34.74 -22.09 -12.85
CA GLU A 411 -33.65 -22.00 -11.87
C GLU A 411 -32.45 -21.12 -12.28
N GLU A 412 -32.36 -20.70 -13.54
CA GLU A 412 -31.25 -19.87 -14.03
C GLU A 412 -31.52 -18.38 -13.84
N TYR A 413 -32.79 -17.96 -13.73
CA TYR A 413 -33.14 -16.55 -13.61
C TYR A 413 -32.74 -15.94 -12.27
N ALA A 414 -32.30 -14.68 -12.31
CA ALA A 414 -31.80 -13.98 -11.13
C ALA A 414 -32.77 -14.00 -9.93
N ASN A 415 -34.08 -14.01 -10.18
CA ASN A 415 -35.11 -14.06 -9.13
C ASN A 415 -35.20 -15.40 -8.40
N ASN A 416 -34.75 -16.48 -9.02
CA ASN A 416 -34.88 -17.85 -8.51
C ASN A 416 -33.56 -18.38 -7.94
N VAL A 417 -32.59 -17.49 -7.77
CA VAL A 417 -31.22 -17.82 -7.38
C VAL A 417 -30.84 -17.00 -6.16
N ALA A 418 -30.28 -17.66 -5.14
CA ALA A 418 -29.68 -16.99 -3.99
C ALA A 418 -28.50 -16.11 -4.46
N PRO A 419 -28.54 -14.78 -4.23
CA PRO A 419 -27.45 -13.87 -4.63
C PRO A 419 -26.12 -14.29 -4.00
N GLY A 420 -25.05 -14.40 -4.81
CA GLY A 420 -23.71 -14.77 -4.34
C GLY A 420 -23.51 -16.25 -3.97
N SER A 421 -24.42 -17.14 -4.36
CA SER A 421 -24.23 -18.60 -4.21
C SER A 421 -23.27 -19.18 -5.26
N PRO A 422 -22.51 -20.26 -4.97
CA PRO A 422 -21.51 -20.81 -5.91
C PRO A 422 -22.07 -21.13 -7.31
N GLY A 423 -21.36 -20.70 -8.36
CA GLY A 423 -21.72 -20.91 -9.76
C GLY A 423 -21.26 -19.78 -10.70
N TYR A 424 -21.81 -19.79 -11.92
CA TYR A 424 -21.38 -18.93 -13.01
C TYR A 424 -22.47 -17.90 -13.35
N TYR A 425 -22.24 -16.64 -13.00
CA TYR A 425 -23.20 -15.57 -13.17
C TYR A 425 -22.97 -14.81 -14.46
N VAL A 426 -24.02 -14.62 -15.27
CA VAL A 426 -24.00 -13.70 -16.41
C VAL A 426 -24.45 -12.31 -15.94
N THR A 427 -23.53 -11.35 -15.98
CA THR A 427 -23.69 -10.02 -15.36
C THR A 427 -23.69 -8.90 -16.38
N ALA A 428 -24.59 -7.93 -16.17
CA ALA A 428 -24.78 -6.73 -17.00
C ALA A 428 -23.91 -5.54 -16.55
N GLY A 429 -23.28 -5.61 -15.37
CA GLY A 429 -22.42 -4.54 -14.86
C GLY A 429 -21.76 -4.88 -13.53
N VAL A 430 -20.64 -4.20 -13.26
CA VAL A 430 -19.83 -4.33 -12.04
C VAL A 430 -19.54 -2.93 -11.49
N TYR A 431 -19.79 -2.69 -10.21
CA TYR A 431 -19.74 -1.36 -9.60
C TYR A 431 -18.99 -1.37 -8.26
N GLY A 432 -18.27 -0.29 -7.97
CA GLY A 432 -17.60 -0.10 -6.67
C GLY A 432 -18.54 0.34 -5.53
N GLU A 433 -19.76 0.79 -5.86
CA GLU A 433 -20.75 1.28 -4.90
C GLU A 433 -22.11 0.61 -5.11
N ALA A 434 -22.78 0.25 -4.01
CA ALA A 434 -24.09 -0.40 -4.03
C ALA A 434 -25.15 0.43 -4.77
N ALA A 435 -25.20 1.74 -4.52
CA ALA A 435 -26.18 2.64 -5.12
C ALA A 435 -26.11 2.66 -6.66
N ASN A 436 -24.93 2.46 -7.24
CA ASN A 436 -24.75 2.43 -8.70
C ASN A 436 -25.25 1.10 -9.28
N ALA A 437 -24.98 -0.01 -8.59
CA ALA A 437 -25.51 -1.33 -8.96
C ALA A 437 -27.04 -1.37 -8.86
N ASP A 438 -27.62 -0.79 -7.82
CA ASP A 438 -29.08 -0.73 -7.62
C ASP A 438 -29.78 0.12 -8.68
N ARG A 439 -29.16 1.24 -9.09
CA ARG A 439 -29.65 2.06 -10.22
C ARG A 439 -29.68 1.27 -11.52
N MET A 440 -28.62 0.50 -11.81
CA MET A 440 -28.56 -0.35 -12.99
C MET A 440 -29.61 -1.47 -12.95
N ALA A 441 -29.72 -2.19 -11.82
CA ALA A 441 -30.74 -3.22 -11.64
C ALA A 441 -32.16 -2.67 -11.81
N SER A 442 -32.42 -1.49 -11.26
CA SER A 442 -33.70 -0.79 -11.42
C SER A 442 -33.98 -0.40 -12.88
N SER A 443 -32.95 0.03 -13.63
CA SER A 443 -33.09 0.35 -15.05
C SER A 443 -33.43 -0.86 -15.91
N LEU A 444 -32.90 -2.03 -15.56
CA LEU A 444 -33.17 -3.31 -16.22
C LEU A 444 -34.58 -3.79 -15.89
N SER A 445 -34.99 -3.69 -14.63
CA SER A 445 -36.35 -3.99 -14.17
C SER A 445 -37.40 -3.15 -14.91
N LYS A 446 -37.15 -1.85 -15.13
CA LYS A 446 -38.02 -0.98 -15.96
C LYS A 446 -38.13 -1.41 -17.42
N LYS A 447 -37.13 -2.13 -17.94
CA LYS A 447 -37.14 -2.74 -19.29
C LYS A 447 -37.73 -4.16 -19.28
N GLY A 448 -38.30 -4.59 -18.16
CA GLY A 448 -38.85 -5.93 -17.97
C GLY A 448 -37.79 -7.00 -17.72
N ILE A 449 -36.51 -6.65 -17.59
CA ILE A 449 -35.42 -7.60 -17.38
C ILE A 449 -35.18 -7.77 -15.88
N ASN A 450 -35.38 -8.98 -15.38
CA ASN A 450 -35.11 -9.31 -13.99
C ASN A 450 -33.61 -9.31 -13.71
N ALA A 451 -33.17 -8.43 -12.80
CA ALA A 451 -31.79 -8.30 -12.39
C ALA A 451 -31.70 -8.27 -10.86
N LYS A 452 -30.65 -8.87 -10.30
CA LYS A 452 -30.34 -8.84 -8.87
C LYS A 452 -28.90 -8.42 -8.65
N VAL A 453 -28.59 -7.99 -7.42
CA VAL A 453 -27.27 -7.50 -7.03
C VAL A 453 -26.71 -8.38 -5.91
N PHE A 454 -25.42 -8.71 -5.98
CA PHE A 454 -24.66 -9.23 -4.85
C PHE A 454 -23.29 -8.57 -4.75
N ARG A 455 -22.71 -8.56 -3.56
CA ARG A 455 -21.33 -8.12 -3.30
C ARG A 455 -20.41 -9.33 -3.23
N ASP A 456 -19.30 -9.31 -3.96
CA ASP A 456 -18.24 -10.30 -3.79
C ASP A 456 -17.25 -9.81 -2.72
N ASN A 457 -17.12 -10.57 -1.63
CA ASN A 457 -16.26 -10.23 -0.50
C ASN A 457 -14.75 -10.28 -0.84
N ARG A 458 -14.36 -10.94 -1.94
CA ARG A 458 -12.95 -11.04 -2.36
C ARG A 458 -12.44 -9.75 -2.99
N ASN A 459 -13.29 -9.01 -3.71
CA ASN A 459 -12.90 -7.79 -4.41
C ASN A 459 -13.72 -6.55 -4.01
N ASN A 460 -14.68 -6.70 -3.10
CA ASN A 460 -15.58 -5.64 -2.64
C ASN A 460 -16.40 -4.96 -3.75
N MET A 461 -16.60 -5.64 -4.89
CA MET A 461 -17.39 -5.13 -6.01
C MET A 461 -18.83 -5.67 -5.98
N TYR A 462 -19.77 -4.87 -6.48
CA TYR A 462 -21.18 -5.20 -6.64
C TYR A 462 -21.47 -5.64 -8.07
N TYR A 463 -22.05 -6.83 -8.23
CA TYR A 463 -22.36 -7.44 -9.51
C TYR A 463 -23.86 -7.43 -9.77
N VAL A 464 -24.26 -6.87 -10.92
CA VAL A 464 -25.66 -6.89 -11.40
C VAL A 464 -25.83 -8.09 -12.32
N TYR A 465 -26.46 -9.17 -11.82
CA TYR A 465 -26.60 -10.43 -12.55
C TYR A 465 -28.01 -10.63 -13.09
N LEU A 466 -28.09 -11.28 -14.25
CA LEU A 466 -29.32 -11.59 -14.98
C LEU A 466 -29.65 -13.08 -14.90
N LEU A 467 -28.63 -13.93 -15.06
CA LEU A 467 -28.74 -15.39 -15.02
C LEU A 467 -27.59 -16.00 -14.21
N LYS A 468 -27.80 -17.21 -13.69
CA LYS A 468 -26.77 -18.06 -13.08
C LYS A 468 -26.85 -19.47 -13.64
N PHE A 469 -25.69 -20.03 -14.01
CA PHE A 469 -25.55 -21.38 -14.54
C PHE A 469 -24.70 -22.26 -13.62
N ARG A 470 -24.85 -23.58 -13.79
CA ARG A 470 -24.09 -24.59 -13.04
C ARG A 470 -22.71 -24.85 -13.63
N ASN A 471 -22.53 -24.59 -14.92
CA ASN A 471 -21.28 -24.76 -15.63
C ASN A 471 -20.94 -23.51 -16.45
N TYR A 472 -19.66 -23.39 -16.80
CA TYR A 472 -19.13 -22.23 -17.51
C TYR A 472 -19.62 -22.18 -18.95
N GLU A 473 -19.74 -23.34 -19.60
CA GLU A 473 -20.08 -23.47 -21.02
C GLU A 473 -21.49 -22.93 -21.31
N GLU A 474 -22.46 -23.16 -20.42
CA GLU A 474 -23.81 -22.59 -20.51
C GLU A 474 -23.81 -21.07 -20.32
N ALA A 475 -23.04 -20.58 -19.34
CA ALA A 475 -22.90 -19.14 -19.10
C ALA A 475 -22.23 -18.43 -20.29
N ASP A 476 -21.22 -19.05 -20.89
CA ASP A 476 -20.51 -18.51 -22.05
C ASP A 476 -21.37 -18.51 -23.31
N ARG A 477 -22.18 -19.57 -23.54
CA ARG A 477 -23.18 -19.57 -24.61
C ARG A 477 -24.22 -18.48 -24.43
N ALA A 478 -24.75 -18.32 -23.21
CA ALA A 478 -25.75 -17.28 -22.92
C ALA A 478 -25.18 -15.86 -23.10
N LYS A 479 -23.95 -15.63 -22.63
CA LYS A 479 -23.22 -14.37 -22.84
C LYS A 479 -22.96 -14.11 -24.33
N GLY A 480 -22.42 -15.11 -25.04
CA GLY A 480 -22.04 -15.01 -26.45
C GLY A 480 -23.21 -14.80 -27.39
N SER A 481 -24.40 -15.35 -27.06
CA SER A 481 -25.62 -15.12 -27.83
C SER A 481 -26.33 -13.80 -27.51
N GLY A 482 -25.81 -12.97 -26.59
CA GLY A 482 -26.52 -11.77 -26.12
C GLY A 482 -27.85 -12.12 -25.46
N LEU A 483 -27.88 -13.20 -24.67
CA LEU A 483 -29.09 -13.77 -24.09
C LEU A 483 -30.16 -14.16 -25.13
N ASN A 484 -29.75 -14.91 -26.16
CA ASN A 484 -30.57 -15.25 -27.33
C ASN A 484 -31.05 -14.01 -28.10
N GLY A 485 -30.18 -12.99 -28.23
CA GLY A 485 -30.47 -11.71 -28.88
C GLY A 485 -31.37 -10.78 -28.07
N GLN A 486 -31.75 -11.15 -26.85
CA GLN A 486 -32.68 -10.37 -26.01
C GLN A 486 -31.98 -9.30 -25.17
N TYR A 487 -30.64 -9.25 -25.19
CA TYR A 487 -29.84 -8.26 -24.49
C TYR A 487 -28.74 -7.69 -25.38
N THR A 488 -28.76 -6.36 -25.55
CA THR A 488 -27.84 -5.63 -26.43
C THR A 488 -26.66 -4.99 -25.69
N GLY A 489 -26.64 -5.04 -24.36
CA GLY A 489 -25.54 -4.50 -23.55
C GLY A 489 -24.35 -5.46 -23.44
N LYS A 490 -23.25 -4.97 -22.85
CA LYS A 490 -22.08 -5.80 -22.55
C LYS A 490 -22.41 -6.78 -21.41
N LEU A 491 -22.04 -8.04 -21.60
CA LEU A 491 -22.20 -9.11 -20.62
C LEU A 491 -20.85 -9.67 -20.20
N TRP A 492 -20.76 -10.05 -18.93
CA TRP A 492 -19.56 -10.64 -18.32
C TRP A 492 -19.94 -11.90 -17.56
N ILE A 493 -18.98 -12.79 -17.34
CA ILE A 493 -19.17 -13.97 -16.49
C ILE A 493 -18.43 -13.75 -15.17
N LYS A 494 -19.17 -13.85 -14.06
CA LYS A 494 -18.60 -13.85 -12.72
C LYS A 494 -18.65 -15.26 -12.14
N VAL A 495 -17.48 -15.80 -11.83
CA VAL A 495 -17.32 -17.06 -11.10
C VAL A 495 -17.38 -16.80 -9.60
N VAL A 496 -18.29 -17.49 -8.93
CA VAL A 496 -18.40 -17.55 -7.47
C VAL A 496 -18.11 -18.99 -7.06
N GLU A 497 -17.09 -19.18 -6.23
CA GLU A 497 -16.62 -20.48 -5.76
C GLU A 497 -17.33 -20.88 -4.46
#